data_AF-A0A9J6ZKB5-F1
#
_entry.id   AF-A0A9J6ZKB5-F1
#
_cell.length_a   1.000
_cell.length_b   1.000
_cell.length_c   1.000
_cell.angle_alpha   90.00
_cell.angle_beta   90.00
_cell.angle_gamma   90.00
#
_symmetry.space_group_name_H-M   'P 1'
#
loop_
_entity.id
_entity.type
_entity.pdbx_description
1 polymer ?
#
loop_
_entity_poly.entity_id
_entity_poly.type
_entity_poly.pdbx_seq_one_letter_code
_entity_poly.pdbx_strand_id
1 'polypeptide(L)'
;MHIKSSRLIWIACICLFMISGCSQSNNQSTENTDLFQYKNSFVGDNSAVSHILNGLPLSGSLTSFELATEEEPYGILVSYNSSSVNPTTNEGFTQMVYNTTYLITLVQNVDWVQYNIGDQTLRITREQLNEFYYNDLQNFDSTSSLEGLVSLNISRIFKFKEVIAPN
;
A
#
# COMPACT_ATOMS: atom_id res chain seq x y z
N MET A 1 4.35 48.14 43.11
CA MET A 1 5.64 48.28 42.39
C MET A 1 6.28 46.90 42.31
N HIS A 2 6.56 46.47 41.09
CA HIS A 2 6.98 45.16 40.60
C HIS A 2 7.92 44.33 41.50
N ILE A 3 7.50 43.10 41.82
CA ILE A 3 8.41 41.98 42.10
C ILE A 3 8.41 41.07 40.87
N LYS A 4 9.58 40.96 40.25
CA LYS A 4 9.91 40.34 38.96
C LYS A 4 9.51 38.84 38.92
N SER A 5 8.44 38.52 38.22
CA SER A 5 8.10 37.17 37.72
C SER A 5 8.90 36.77 36.47
N SER A 6 10.09 37.35 36.27
CA SER A 6 10.80 37.37 34.97
C SER A 6 11.94 36.35 34.84
N ARG A 7 12.01 35.34 35.71
CA ARG A 7 13.12 34.37 35.68
C ARG A 7 12.69 32.90 35.62
N LEU A 8 11.42 32.58 35.85
CA LEU A 8 10.91 31.21 35.77
C LEU A 8 10.38 30.84 34.38
N ILE A 9 10.06 31.83 33.53
CA ILE A 9 9.54 31.60 32.17
C ILE A 9 10.67 31.24 31.19
N TRP A 10 11.91 31.63 31.46
CA TRP A 10 13.05 31.34 30.59
C TRP A 10 13.55 29.89 30.65
N ILE A 11 13.19 29.13 31.68
CA ILE A 11 13.62 27.72 31.84
C ILE A 11 12.67 26.77 31.09
N ALA A 12 11.43 27.17 30.83
CA ALA A 12 10.44 26.34 30.14
C ALA A 12 10.60 26.31 28.60
N CYS A 13 11.34 27.26 28.00
CA CYS A 13 11.50 27.34 26.54
C CYS A 13 12.74 26.61 25.99
N ILE A 14 13.60 26.05 26.84
CA ILE A 14 14.86 25.39 26.42
C ILE A 14 14.71 23.88 26.20
N CYS A 15 13.59 23.27 26.61
CA CYS A 15 13.34 21.83 26.40
C CYS A 15 12.75 21.47 25.02
N LEU A 16 12.51 22.43 24.12
CA LEU A 16 11.87 22.21 22.81
C LEU A 16 12.83 22.17 21.61
N PHE A 17 14.15 22.21 21.83
CA PHE A 17 15.14 22.25 20.74
C PHE A 17 15.93 20.95 20.50
N MET A 18 15.36 19.79 20.87
CA MET A 18 15.96 18.50 20.54
C MET A 18 14.98 17.60 19.78
N ILE A 19 14.36 18.14 18.72
CA ILE A 19 13.95 17.31 17.58
C ILE A 19 15.09 17.41 16.58
N SER A 20 16.10 16.56 16.78
CA SER A 20 17.06 16.26 15.73
C SER A 20 16.32 15.53 14.62
N GLY A 21 15.88 16.26 13.62
CA GLY A 21 15.50 15.67 12.34
C GLY A 21 16.76 15.08 11.71
N CYS A 22 16.94 13.77 11.82
CA CYS A 22 17.89 13.08 10.94
C CYS A 22 17.33 13.17 9.52
N SER A 23 18.09 13.84 8.65
CA SER A 23 17.88 13.83 7.21
C SER A 23 17.91 12.39 6.71
N GLN A 24 16.82 11.93 6.08
CA GLN A 24 16.79 10.68 5.35
C GLN A 24 17.85 10.74 4.25
N SER A 25 18.97 10.06 4.46
CA SER A 25 19.90 9.74 3.38
C SER A 25 19.14 8.83 2.44
N ASN A 26 18.77 9.32 1.26
CA ASN A 26 18.26 8.53 0.14
C ASN A 26 19.36 7.59 -0.35
N ASN A 27 19.60 6.54 0.42
CA ASN A 27 20.15 5.30 -0.08
C ASN A 27 18.94 4.37 -0.16
N GLN A 28 18.29 4.36 -1.31
CA GLN A 28 17.39 3.28 -1.70
C GLN A 28 18.27 2.05 -2.00
N SER A 29 18.96 1.57 -0.97
CA SER A 29 19.34 0.18 -0.89
C SER A 29 18.03 -0.56 -0.70
N THR A 30 17.67 -1.37 -1.69
CA THR A 30 16.65 -2.40 -1.58
C THR A 30 17.10 -3.36 -0.49
N GLU A 31 16.98 -2.96 0.78
CA GLU A 31 16.78 -3.95 1.83
C GLU A 31 15.54 -4.71 1.38
N ASN A 32 15.71 -6.00 1.13
CA ASN A 32 14.60 -6.90 0.86
C ASN A 32 13.83 -7.04 2.18
N THR A 33 13.12 -5.97 2.52
CA THR A 33 12.29 -5.84 3.71
C THR A 33 11.12 -6.78 3.48
N ASP A 34 11.15 -7.93 4.15
CA ASP A 34 10.09 -8.93 4.06
C ASP A 34 8.74 -8.28 4.40
N LEU A 35 7.87 -8.15 3.40
CA LEU A 35 6.60 -7.45 3.54
C LEU A 35 5.66 -8.16 4.53
N PHE A 36 5.88 -9.45 4.79
CA PHE A 36 5.09 -10.20 5.77
C PHE A 36 5.26 -9.73 7.21
N GLN A 37 6.25 -8.89 7.51
CA GLN A 37 6.30 -8.19 8.80
C GLN A 37 5.06 -7.30 9.05
N TYR A 38 4.38 -6.86 7.99
CA TYR A 38 3.15 -6.07 8.06
C TYR A 38 1.88 -6.94 8.04
N LYS A 39 2.02 -8.26 8.10
CA LYS A 39 0.87 -9.17 8.18
C LYS A 39 0.04 -8.84 9.41
N ASN A 40 -1.27 -8.90 9.24
CA ASN A 40 -2.28 -8.57 10.25
C ASN A 40 -2.44 -7.06 10.53
N SER A 41 -1.90 -6.20 9.67
CA SER A 41 -2.19 -4.77 9.69
C SER A 41 -3.66 -4.50 9.35
N PHE A 42 -4.13 -3.29 9.67
CA PHE A 42 -5.46 -2.80 9.31
C PHE A 42 -5.32 -1.65 8.32
N VAL A 43 -6.36 -1.41 7.51
CA VAL A 43 -6.38 -0.34 6.51
C VAL A 43 -6.08 1.03 7.10
N GLY A 44 -6.46 1.29 8.36
CA GLY A 44 -6.15 2.55 9.07
C GLY A 44 -4.69 2.69 9.52
N ASP A 45 -3.87 1.64 9.40
CA ASP A 45 -2.43 1.71 9.65
C ASP A 45 -1.71 2.30 8.43
N ASN A 46 -1.74 3.62 8.33
CA ASN A 46 -1.11 4.37 7.24
C ASN A 46 0.38 4.04 7.06
N SER A 47 1.09 3.79 8.16
CA SER A 47 2.52 3.45 8.12
C SER A 47 2.72 2.08 7.48
N ALA A 48 1.97 1.06 7.92
CA ALA A 48 2.05 -0.27 7.33
C ALA A 48 1.67 -0.26 5.85
N VAL A 49 0.54 0.37 5.49
CA VAL A 49 0.09 0.45 4.09
C VAL A 49 1.12 1.18 3.22
N SER A 50 1.69 2.28 3.69
CA SER A 50 2.74 3.00 2.97
C SER A 50 3.98 2.14 2.74
N HIS A 51 4.44 1.40 3.75
CA HIS A 51 5.60 0.53 3.60
C HIS A 51 5.34 -0.63 2.63
N ILE A 52 4.15 -1.24 2.69
CA ILE A 52 3.75 -2.27 1.74
C ILE A 52 3.78 -1.70 0.32
N LEU A 53 3.10 -0.57 0.06
CA LEU A 53 3.06 0.06 -1.26
C LEU A 53 4.45 0.41 -1.80
N ASN A 54 5.35 0.88 -0.95
CA ASN A 54 6.72 1.23 -1.34
C ASN A 54 7.59 0.01 -1.68
N GLY A 55 7.32 -1.16 -1.08
CA GLY A 55 8.03 -2.40 -1.37
C GLY A 55 7.48 -3.21 -2.54
N LEU A 56 6.32 -2.81 -3.09
CA LEU A 56 5.67 -3.49 -4.21
C LEU A 56 6.11 -2.90 -5.57
N PRO A 57 5.91 -3.66 -6.68
CA PRO A 57 6.01 -3.13 -8.03
C PRO A 57 5.25 -1.80 -8.20
N LEU A 58 5.65 -0.98 -9.18
CA LEU A 58 5.06 0.35 -9.45
C LEU A 58 5.26 1.40 -8.35
N SER A 59 5.98 1.13 -7.27
CA SER A 59 6.26 2.12 -6.21
C SER A 59 6.92 3.40 -6.73
N GLY A 60 7.83 3.30 -7.71
CA GLY A 60 8.44 4.46 -8.37
C GLY A 60 7.48 5.31 -9.23
N SER A 61 6.27 4.80 -9.51
CA SER A 61 5.19 5.51 -10.20
C SER A 61 4.11 6.03 -9.26
N LEU A 62 4.17 5.67 -7.97
CA LEU A 62 3.22 6.06 -6.94
C LEU A 62 3.27 7.57 -6.73
N THR A 63 2.13 8.24 -6.92
CA THR A 63 1.98 9.68 -6.67
C THR A 63 1.35 9.94 -5.32
N SER A 64 0.30 9.18 -4.98
CA SER A 64 -0.36 9.24 -3.67
C SER A 64 -1.13 7.95 -3.40
N PHE A 65 -1.53 7.76 -2.15
CA PHE A 65 -2.57 6.81 -1.78
C PHE A 65 -3.47 7.40 -0.70
N GLU A 66 -4.69 6.91 -0.61
CA GLU A 66 -5.69 7.29 0.38
C GLU A 66 -6.33 6.04 0.98
N LEU A 67 -6.66 6.12 2.27
CA LEU A 67 -7.30 5.04 2.99
C LEU A 67 -8.80 5.34 3.11
N ALA A 68 -9.63 4.53 2.48
CA ALA A 68 -11.08 4.63 2.58
C ALA A 68 -11.55 3.88 3.84
N THR A 69 -11.55 4.59 4.97
CA THR A 69 -11.84 4.01 6.30
C THR A 69 -13.08 4.60 6.97
N GLU A 70 -13.84 5.45 6.27
CA GLU A 70 -15.02 6.11 6.82
C GLU A 70 -16.17 5.13 7.04
N GLU A 71 -16.44 4.27 6.06
CA GLU A 71 -17.51 3.27 6.08
C GLU A 71 -17.08 1.98 5.36
N GLU A 72 -17.62 0.84 5.78
CA GLU A 72 -17.40 -0.45 5.11
C GLU A 72 -18.16 -0.54 3.78
N PRO A 73 -17.62 -1.27 2.78
CA PRO A 73 -16.36 -2.02 2.78
C PRO A 73 -15.13 -1.12 2.68
N TYR A 74 -14.08 -1.39 3.47
CA TYR A 74 -12.90 -0.53 3.51
C TYR A 74 -11.97 -0.79 2.33
N GLY A 75 -11.19 0.23 1.95
CA GLY A 75 -10.27 0.07 0.84
C GLY A 75 -9.12 1.06 0.78
N ILE A 76 -8.33 0.93 -0.28
CA ILE A 76 -7.19 1.79 -0.56
C ILE A 76 -7.37 2.36 -1.97
N LEU A 77 -7.29 3.68 -2.10
CA LEU A 77 -7.15 4.35 -3.39
C LEU A 77 -5.65 4.58 -3.64
N VAL A 78 -5.15 4.14 -4.80
CA VAL A 78 -3.76 4.26 -5.21
C VAL A 78 -3.71 5.07 -6.48
N SER A 79 -2.97 6.18 -6.47
CA SER A 79 -2.83 7.05 -7.64
C SER A 79 -1.43 6.92 -8.24
N TYR A 80 -1.36 6.56 -9.51
CA TYR A 80 -0.11 6.48 -10.26
C TYR A 80 0.00 7.60 -11.29
N ASN A 81 1.24 7.96 -11.62
CA ASN A 81 1.51 8.83 -12.75
C ASN A 81 1.12 8.12 -14.06
N SER A 82 0.23 8.75 -14.84
CA SER A 82 -0.33 8.19 -16.08
C SER A 82 0.67 8.03 -17.20
N SER A 83 1.83 8.71 -17.14
CA SER A 83 2.91 8.56 -18.11
C SER A 83 3.77 7.31 -17.85
N SER A 84 3.69 6.71 -16.66
CA SER A 84 4.54 5.58 -16.25
C SER A 84 3.82 4.25 -16.16
N VAL A 85 2.48 4.24 -16.02
CA VAL A 85 1.69 3.01 -15.87
C VAL A 85 0.61 2.97 -16.92
N ASN A 86 0.47 1.84 -17.62
CA ASN A 86 -0.65 1.60 -18.53
C ASN A 86 -1.46 0.38 -18.06
N PRO A 87 -2.66 0.57 -17.50
CA PRO A 87 -3.48 -0.51 -16.96
C PRO A 87 -4.04 -1.45 -18.03
N THR A 88 -4.06 -1.02 -19.30
CA THR A 88 -4.53 -1.82 -20.43
C THR A 88 -3.45 -2.75 -20.99
N THR A 89 -2.20 -2.63 -20.53
CA THR A 89 -1.15 -3.61 -20.85
C THR A 89 -1.28 -4.86 -19.98
N ASN A 90 -0.69 -5.96 -20.45
CA ASN A 90 -0.63 -7.20 -19.69
C ASN A 90 0.29 -7.08 -18.47
N GLU A 91 1.41 -6.38 -18.63
CA GLU A 91 2.37 -6.12 -17.55
C GLU A 91 1.77 -5.25 -16.44
N GLY A 92 1.24 -4.08 -16.78
CA GLY A 92 0.65 -3.16 -15.81
C GLY A 92 -0.52 -3.78 -15.06
N PHE A 93 -1.39 -4.52 -15.75
CA PHE A 93 -2.48 -5.25 -15.10
C PHE A 93 -1.96 -6.34 -14.15
N THR A 94 -0.95 -7.11 -14.57
CA THR A 94 -0.35 -8.17 -13.73
C THR A 94 0.28 -7.60 -12.47
N GLN A 95 0.98 -6.46 -12.57
CA GLN A 95 1.56 -5.77 -11.42
C GLN A 95 0.48 -5.24 -10.46
N MET A 96 -0.61 -4.67 -10.96
CA MET A 96 -1.73 -4.25 -10.10
C MET A 96 -2.42 -5.43 -9.40
N VAL A 97 -2.58 -6.57 -10.09
CA VAL A 97 -3.08 -7.80 -9.45
C VAL A 97 -2.11 -8.25 -8.35
N TYR A 98 -0.81 -8.33 -8.65
CA TYR A 98 0.22 -8.67 -7.66
C TYR A 98 0.17 -7.77 -6.43
N ASN A 99 0.13 -6.46 -6.64
CA ASN A 99 0.09 -5.48 -5.55
C ASN A 99 -1.18 -5.64 -4.69
N THR A 100 -2.32 -5.84 -5.35
CA THR A 100 -3.60 -6.05 -4.65
C THR A 100 -3.59 -7.34 -3.85
N THR A 101 -3.03 -8.42 -4.40
CA THR A 101 -2.86 -9.69 -3.70
C THR A 101 -2.07 -9.50 -2.40
N TYR A 102 -0.95 -8.77 -2.45
CA TYR A 102 -0.17 -8.47 -1.24
C TYR A 102 -0.93 -7.61 -0.24
N LEU A 103 -1.56 -6.53 -0.69
CA LEU A 103 -2.34 -5.64 0.20
C LEU A 103 -3.45 -6.42 0.91
N ILE A 104 -4.19 -7.26 0.18
CA ILE A 104 -5.28 -8.08 0.73
C ILE A 104 -4.77 -9.17 1.66
N THR A 105 -3.63 -9.80 1.35
CA THR A 105 -3.02 -10.79 2.25
C THR A 105 -2.51 -10.15 3.53
N LEU A 106 -1.90 -8.97 3.48
CA LEU A 106 -1.22 -8.37 4.64
C LEU A 106 -2.16 -7.52 5.51
N VAL A 107 -3.15 -6.86 4.90
CA VAL A 107 -4.09 -5.93 5.55
C VAL A 107 -5.46 -6.58 5.75
N GLN A 108 -5.80 -6.93 6.99
CA GLN A 108 -6.91 -7.83 7.35
C GLN A 108 -8.30 -7.35 6.90
N ASN A 109 -8.53 -6.05 6.87
CA ASN A 109 -9.86 -5.49 6.59
C ASN A 109 -9.90 -4.69 5.29
N VAL A 110 -8.93 -4.85 4.40
CA VAL A 110 -8.99 -4.26 3.05
C VAL A 110 -9.83 -5.13 2.13
N ASP A 111 -10.98 -4.61 1.71
CA ASP A 111 -11.92 -5.32 0.85
C ASP A 111 -11.69 -5.02 -0.63
N TRP A 112 -11.10 -3.87 -0.95
CA TRP A 112 -10.79 -3.47 -2.31
C TRP A 112 -9.60 -2.52 -2.41
N VAL A 113 -8.96 -2.53 -3.57
CA VAL A 113 -7.94 -1.56 -3.97
C VAL A 113 -8.36 -0.95 -5.30
N GLN A 114 -8.40 0.38 -5.36
CA GLN A 114 -8.71 1.12 -6.59
C GLN A 114 -7.46 1.84 -7.08
N TYR A 115 -7.14 1.68 -8.35
CA TYR A 115 -6.05 2.35 -9.05
C TYR A 115 -6.59 3.48 -9.90
N ASN A 116 -6.09 4.70 -9.66
CA ASN A 116 -6.38 5.89 -10.45
C ASN A 116 -5.15 6.24 -11.30
N ILE A 117 -5.29 6.21 -12.62
CA ILE A 117 -4.19 6.38 -13.58
C ILE A 117 -4.65 7.37 -14.66
N GLY A 118 -4.42 8.66 -14.43
CA GLY A 118 -5.04 9.70 -15.25
C GLY A 118 -6.56 9.60 -15.16
N ASP A 119 -7.24 9.48 -16.31
CA ASP A 119 -8.70 9.33 -16.38
C ASP A 119 -9.17 7.88 -16.25
N GLN A 120 -8.25 6.91 -16.14
CA GLN A 120 -8.57 5.50 -16.03
C GLN A 120 -8.64 5.06 -14.57
N THR A 121 -9.69 4.32 -14.23
CA THR A 121 -9.84 3.71 -12.91
C THR A 121 -10.03 2.21 -13.02
N LEU A 122 -9.33 1.45 -12.18
CA LEU A 122 -9.51 0.00 -12.05
C LEU A 122 -9.65 -0.35 -10.58
N ARG A 123 -10.73 -1.04 -10.20
CA ARG A 123 -10.89 -1.58 -8.84
C ARG A 123 -10.78 -3.09 -8.87
N ILE A 124 -9.98 -3.64 -7.96
CA ILE A 124 -9.83 -5.07 -7.72
C ILE A 124 -10.26 -5.33 -6.27
N THR A 125 -11.16 -6.30 -6.09
CA THR A 125 -11.73 -6.65 -4.79
C THR A 125 -11.13 -7.93 -4.22
N ARG A 126 -11.24 -8.10 -2.91
CA ARG A 126 -10.90 -9.34 -2.20
C ARG A 126 -11.65 -10.53 -2.73
N GLU A 127 -12.95 -10.38 -2.92
CA GLU A 127 -13.82 -11.44 -3.42
C GLU A 127 -13.33 -11.93 -4.80
N GLN A 128 -13.06 -11.01 -5.73
CA GLN A 128 -12.54 -11.34 -7.05
C GLN A 128 -11.20 -12.09 -6.98
N LEU A 129 -10.27 -11.67 -6.13
CA LEU A 129 -8.99 -12.38 -6.00
C LEU A 129 -9.13 -13.74 -5.32
N ASN A 130 -9.93 -13.84 -4.27
CA ASN A 130 -10.17 -15.12 -3.58
C ASN A 130 -10.81 -16.14 -4.54
N GLU A 131 -11.77 -15.70 -5.37
CA GLU A 131 -12.36 -16.53 -6.43
C GLU A 131 -11.32 -16.90 -7.50
N PHE A 132 -10.54 -15.93 -7.97
CA PHE A 132 -9.50 -16.15 -8.98
C PHE A 132 -8.47 -17.21 -8.55
N TYR A 133 -7.97 -17.10 -7.33
CA TYR A 133 -6.97 -18.00 -6.77
C TYR A 133 -7.55 -19.29 -6.18
N TYR A 134 -8.87 -19.40 -6.06
CA TYR A 134 -9.56 -20.47 -5.33
C TYR A 134 -8.99 -20.69 -3.91
N ASN A 135 -8.62 -19.59 -3.25
CA ASN A 135 -8.00 -19.58 -1.93
C ASN A 135 -8.39 -18.32 -1.20
N ASP A 136 -8.47 -18.39 0.13
CA ASP A 136 -8.53 -17.19 0.95
C ASP A 136 -7.12 -16.62 1.12
N LEU A 137 -6.88 -15.46 0.52
CA LEU A 137 -5.60 -14.76 0.56
C LEU A 137 -5.13 -14.41 1.97
N GLN A 138 -6.02 -14.38 2.97
CA GLN A 138 -5.64 -14.12 4.35
C GLN A 138 -4.96 -15.29 5.05
N ASN A 139 -5.08 -16.51 4.51
CA ASN A 139 -4.47 -17.71 5.10
C ASN A 139 -2.97 -17.84 4.80
N PHE A 140 -2.41 -16.98 3.96
CA PHE A 140 -0.99 -16.97 3.66
C PHE A 140 -0.22 -16.26 4.78
N ASP A 141 0.91 -16.86 5.18
CA ASP A 141 1.74 -16.44 6.31
C ASP A 141 3.20 -16.13 5.92
N SER A 142 3.56 -16.30 4.65
CA SER A 142 4.92 -16.16 4.15
C SER A 142 4.97 -15.72 2.69
N THR A 143 5.98 -14.91 2.37
CA THR A 143 6.29 -14.45 1.01
C THR A 143 6.39 -15.61 0.03
N SER A 144 7.17 -16.64 0.36
CA SER A 144 7.37 -17.81 -0.52
C SER A 144 6.07 -18.52 -0.89
N SER A 145 5.14 -18.66 0.05
CA SER A 145 3.85 -19.35 -0.20
C SER A 145 2.95 -18.51 -1.09
N LEU A 146 2.89 -17.19 -0.84
CA LEU A 146 2.10 -16.26 -1.65
C LEU A 146 2.65 -16.14 -3.08
N GLU A 147 3.98 -16.03 -3.22
CA GLU A 147 4.64 -15.99 -4.53
C GLU A 147 4.46 -17.29 -5.30
N GLY A 148 4.48 -18.44 -4.62
CA GLY A 148 4.13 -19.72 -5.21
C GLY A 148 2.71 -19.72 -5.80
N LEU A 149 1.72 -19.23 -5.05
CA LEU A 149 0.34 -19.08 -5.53
C LEU A 149 0.27 -18.18 -6.76
N VAL A 150 0.89 -17.00 -6.70
CA VAL A 150 0.87 -16.05 -7.82
C VAL A 150 1.52 -16.67 -9.06
N SER A 151 2.70 -17.27 -8.91
CA SER A 151 3.46 -17.87 -10.01
C SER A 151 2.69 -18.99 -10.72
N LEU A 152 2.01 -19.85 -9.96
CA LEU A 152 1.16 -20.91 -10.51
C LEU A 152 -0.02 -20.38 -11.35
N ASN A 153 -0.43 -19.13 -11.10
CA ASN A 153 -1.61 -18.52 -11.70
C ASN A 153 -1.30 -17.42 -12.71
N ILE A 154 -0.02 -17.09 -12.97
CA ILE A 154 0.38 -16.01 -13.91
C ILE A 154 -0.31 -16.13 -15.27
N SER A 155 -0.40 -17.33 -15.85
CA SER A 155 -1.04 -17.55 -17.16
C SER A 155 -2.55 -17.28 -17.16
N ARG A 156 -3.20 -17.37 -15.99
CA ARG A 156 -4.64 -17.14 -15.82
C ARG A 156 -4.98 -15.67 -15.59
N ILE A 157 -4.01 -14.84 -15.16
CA ILE A 157 -4.22 -13.41 -14.87
C ILE A 157 -4.80 -12.68 -16.08
N PHE A 158 -4.44 -13.06 -17.31
CA PHE A 158 -4.99 -12.42 -18.50
C PHE A 158 -6.48 -12.67 -18.70
N LYS A 159 -6.97 -13.88 -18.35
CA LYS A 159 -8.42 -14.16 -18.38
C LYS A 159 -9.16 -13.39 -17.29
N PHE A 160 -8.52 -13.21 -16.14
CA PHE A 160 -9.05 -12.40 -15.05
C PHE A 160 -9.27 -10.94 -15.47
N LYS A 161 -8.37 -10.38 -16.29
CA LYS A 161 -8.54 -9.03 -16.86
C LYS A 161 -9.83 -8.86 -17.65
N GLU A 162 -10.21 -9.85 -18.47
CA GLU A 162 -11.44 -9.81 -19.27
C GLU A 162 -12.71 -9.80 -18.40
N VAL A 163 -12.62 -10.29 -17.17
CA VAL A 163 -13.75 -10.33 -16.23
C VAL A 163 -13.94 -8.99 -15.49
N ILE A 164 -12.87 -8.21 -15.30
CA ILE A 164 -12.87 -7.05 -14.38
C ILE A 164 -12.65 -5.71 -15.08
N ALA A 165 -11.99 -5.69 -16.23
CA ALA A 165 -11.80 -4.45 -16.96
C ALA A 165 -13.16 -3.90 -17.41
N PRO A 166 -13.43 -2.60 -17.21
CA PRO A 166 -14.61 -1.98 -17.79
C PRO A 166 -14.50 -2.04 -19.31
N ASN A 167 -15.59 -2.42 -19.98
CA ASN A 167 -15.75 -2.27 -21.43
C ASN A 167 -15.61 -0.80 -21.85
#